data_AF-A0A3R6VW02-F1
#
_entry.id   AF-A0A3R6VW02-F1
#
_cell.length_a   1.000
_cell.length_b   1.000
_cell.length_c   1.000
_cell.angle_alpha   90.00
_cell.angle_beta   90.00
_cell.angle_gamma   90.00
#
_symmetry.space_group_name_H-M   'P 1'
#
loop_
_entity.id
_entity.type
_entity.pdbx_description
1 polymer ?
#
loop_
_entity_poly.entity_id
_entity_poly.type
_entity_poly.pdbx_seq_one_letter_code
_entity_poly.pdbx_strand_id
1 'polypeptide(L)'
;MYGNVTVLNLMDQSDLAWKSDLDTKFNNYDTVDANDLYLWQNQKYRWVIPSKVGQEPIINKTAWTKPTTSYGAETERFVLWMRTAGLPNFRKKYGRINTDLPKGTVWLTCVVGVDFPVQSFDGRKSLVISTLSWYGGQNAFLGLAYIVVGGICMLLSLFFFIKHKLSPRKLGDTNYLVWRGNKPN
;
A
#
# COMPACT_ATOMS: atom_id res chain seq x y z
N MET A 1 21.83 26.18 -5.45
CA MET A 1 22.32 25.78 -6.79
C MET A 1 23.46 24.80 -6.58
N TYR A 2 23.24 23.51 -6.81
CA TYR A 2 24.34 22.53 -6.94
C TYR A 2 24.71 22.55 -8.43
N GLY A 3 25.96 22.90 -8.75
CA GLY A 3 26.39 23.38 -10.07
C GLY A 3 25.93 22.53 -11.26
N ASN A 4 25.55 23.18 -12.37
CA ASN A 4 25.25 22.63 -13.70
C ASN A 4 24.34 21.39 -13.83
N VAL A 5 23.78 20.85 -12.75
CA VAL A 5 22.84 19.74 -12.79
C VAL A 5 21.42 20.31 -12.94
N THR A 6 20.74 19.93 -14.02
CA THR A 6 19.33 20.24 -14.22
C THR A 6 18.51 19.50 -13.18
N VAL A 7 17.79 20.24 -12.33
CA VAL A 7 16.86 19.65 -11.36
C VAL A 7 15.60 19.24 -12.12
N LEU A 8 15.52 17.95 -12.47
CA LEU A 8 14.34 17.39 -13.12
C LEU A 8 13.39 16.83 -12.07
N ASN A 9 12.12 17.23 -12.14
CA ASN A 9 11.09 16.64 -11.31
C ASN A 9 10.60 15.32 -11.92
N LEU A 10 11.16 14.22 -11.43
CA LEU A 10 10.84 12.86 -11.89
C LEU A 10 9.56 12.29 -11.23
N MET A 11 9.02 12.95 -10.22
CA MET A 11 7.91 12.43 -9.44
C MET A 11 6.58 12.69 -10.16
N ASP A 12 5.90 11.60 -10.48
CA ASP A 12 4.54 11.61 -11.01
C ASP A 12 3.53 11.44 -9.86
N GLN A 13 2.50 12.25 -9.86
CA GLN A 13 1.50 12.34 -8.78
C GLN A 13 0.07 12.05 -9.27
N SER A 14 -0.05 11.36 -10.41
CA SER A 14 -1.30 10.79 -10.90
C SER A 14 -1.39 9.29 -10.63
N ASP A 15 -2.59 8.73 -10.74
CA ASP A 15 -2.89 7.31 -10.50
C ASP A 15 -2.40 6.82 -9.12
N LEU A 16 -2.62 7.64 -8.11
CA LEU A 16 -2.31 7.36 -6.72
C LEU A 16 -3.48 6.66 -6.03
N ALA A 17 -4.71 7.14 -6.26
CA ALA A 17 -5.94 6.59 -5.69
C ALA A 17 -6.56 5.49 -6.56
N TRP A 18 -7.48 4.72 -5.99
CA TRP A 18 -8.27 3.76 -6.74
C TRP A 18 -9.28 4.50 -7.62
N LYS A 19 -9.40 4.10 -8.89
CA LYS A 19 -10.36 4.67 -9.84
C LYS A 19 -11.80 4.64 -9.30
N SER A 20 -12.20 3.53 -8.69
CA SER A 20 -13.53 3.41 -8.09
C SER A 20 -13.78 4.41 -6.95
N ASP A 21 -12.75 4.78 -6.17
CA ASP A 21 -12.92 5.79 -5.12
C ASP A 21 -13.13 7.17 -5.76
N LEU A 22 -12.39 7.49 -6.84
CA LEU A 22 -12.52 8.75 -7.57
C LEU A 22 -13.87 8.88 -8.31
N ASP A 23 -14.30 7.82 -8.97
CA ASP A 23 -15.46 7.89 -9.88
C ASP A 23 -16.82 7.87 -9.14
N THR A 24 -16.87 7.29 -7.94
CA THR A 24 -18.16 7.00 -7.27
C THR A 24 -18.33 7.59 -5.88
N LYS A 25 -17.24 7.81 -5.12
CA LYS A 25 -17.35 8.14 -3.69
C LYS A 25 -17.02 9.58 -3.36
N PHE A 26 -16.04 10.15 -4.05
CA PHE A 26 -15.51 11.47 -3.73
C PHE A 26 -15.85 12.43 -4.85
N ASN A 27 -16.91 13.21 -4.64
CA ASN A 27 -17.29 14.31 -5.52
C ASN A 27 -17.31 15.62 -4.71
N ASN A 28 -16.99 16.71 -5.37
CA ASN A 28 -17.20 18.04 -4.81
C ASN A 28 -18.71 18.34 -4.75
N TYR A 29 -19.11 19.23 -3.85
CA TYR A 29 -20.51 19.65 -3.75
C TYR A 29 -20.85 20.64 -4.88
N ASP A 30 -21.93 20.38 -5.61
CA ASP A 30 -22.38 21.24 -6.72
C ASP A 30 -22.96 22.60 -6.27
N THR A 31 -23.35 22.70 -5.00
CA THR A 31 -24.11 23.85 -4.45
C THR A 31 -23.23 24.90 -3.78
N VAL A 32 -21.93 24.67 -3.68
CA VAL A 32 -20.99 25.55 -3.01
C VAL A 32 -20.18 26.28 -4.07
N ASP A 33 -20.14 27.62 -4.03
CA ASP A 33 -19.29 28.39 -4.95
C ASP A 33 -17.85 27.87 -4.87
N ALA A 34 -17.12 27.88 -5.99
CA ALA A 34 -15.75 27.36 -6.02
C ALA A 34 -14.83 28.12 -5.03
N ASN A 35 -15.18 29.36 -4.69
CA ASN A 35 -14.51 30.11 -3.63
C ASN A 35 -14.98 29.67 -2.23
N ASP A 36 -16.24 29.22 -2.08
CA ASP A 36 -16.87 28.78 -0.83
C ASP A 36 -16.56 27.34 -0.41
N LEU A 37 -15.91 26.54 -1.27
CA LEU A 37 -15.38 25.20 -0.94
C LEU A 37 -14.16 25.31 0.01
N TYR A 38 -14.34 26.11 1.06
CA TYR A 38 -13.48 26.45 2.17
C TYR A 38 -13.31 25.32 3.19
N LEU A 39 -13.43 24.05 2.80
CA LEU A 39 -13.00 22.90 3.61
C LEU A 39 -11.53 23.06 4.13
N TRP A 40 -10.81 24.06 3.61
CA TRP A 40 -9.40 24.43 3.82
C TRP A 40 -9.17 25.89 4.29
N GLN A 41 -10.13 26.56 4.95
CA GLN A 41 -9.98 27.93 5.49
C GLN A 41 -8.76 28.13 6.41
N ASN A 42 -8.12 27.05 6.85
CA ASN A 42 -6.80 27.11 7.46
C ASN A 42 -5.74 27.42 6.39
N GLN A 43 -5.14 28.61 6.48
CA GLN A 43 -4.03 29.04 5.63
C GLN A 43 -2.89 28.02 5.53
N LYS A 44 -2.71 27.15 6.54
CA LYS A 44 -1.69 26.08 6.52
C LYS A 44 -1.93 25.01 5.45
N TYR A 45 -3.18 24.72 5.08
CA TYR A 45 -3.50 23.63 4.14
C TYR A 45 -3.73 24.10 2.71
N ARG A 46 -3.68 25.41 2.47
CA ARG A 46 -3.80 26.06 1.14
C ARG A 46 -2.88 25.43 0.09
N TRP A 47 -1.70 24.98 0.52
CA TRP A 47 -0.67 24.44 -0.37
C TRP A 47 -0.69 22.93 -0.50
N VAL A 48 -1.58 22.25 0.24
CA VAL A 48 -1.70 20.79 0.24
C VAL A 48 -2.75 20.32 -0.74
N ILE A 49 -3.86 21.05 -0.87
CA ILE A 49 -4.98 20.70 -1.74
C ILE A 49 -5.31 21.86 -2.68
N PRO A 50 -5.38 21.60 -3.99
CA PRO A 50 -5.69 22.64 -4.96
C PRO A 50 -7.13 23.12 -4.84
N SER A 51 -7.31 24.42 -5.08
CA SER A 51 -8.60 25.11 -5.00
C SER A 51 -9.36 25.11 -6.32
N LYS A 52 -8.66 24.91 -7.44
CA LYS A 52 -9.26 24.90 -8.78
C LYS A 52 -8.56 23.91 -9.70
N VAL A 53 -9.25 23.51 -10.76
CA VAL A 53 -8.66 22.78 -11.89
C VAL A 53 -7.69 23.71 -12.63
N GLY A 54 -6.55 23.17 -13.07
CA GLY A 54 -5.51 23.92 -13.78
C GLY A 54 -4.72 24.87 -12.89
N GLN A 55 -4.67 24.64 -11.58
CA GLN A 55 -3.87 25.47 -10.69
C GLN A 55 -2.38 25.15 -10.87
N GLU A 56 -1.63 26.15 -11.31
CA GLU A 56 -0.18 26.03 -11.48
C GLU A 56 0.54 25.76 -10.15
N PRO A 57 1.57 24.89 -10.14
CA PRO A 57 2.38 24.63 -8.96
C PRO A 57 3.26 25.84 -8.63
N ILE A 58 3.41 26.11 -7.34
CA ILE A 58 4.38 27.09 -6.84
C ILE A 58 5.55 26.31 -6.24
N ILE A 59 6.72 26.51 -6.84
CA ILE A 59 7.96 25.83 -6.45
C ILE A 59 8.21 26.00 -4.94
N ASN A 60 8.57 24.90 -4.27
CA ASN A 60 8.84 24.82 -2.82
C ASN A 60 7.67 25.21 -1.90
N LYS A 61 6.44 25.32 -2.40
CA LYS A 61 5.24 25.57 -1.59
C LYS A 61 4.16 24.53 -1.82
N THR A 62 3.77 24.32 -3.06
CA THR A 62 2.65 23.43 -3.38
C THR A 62 3.05 21.97 -3.30
N ALA A 63 2.12 21.13 -2.86
CA ALA A 63 2.31 19.70 -2.80
C ALA A 63 2.25 19.00 -4.18
N TRP A 64 1.69 19.68 -5.20
CA TRP A 64 1.64 19.20 -6.58
C TRP A 64 2.77 19.78 -7.42
N THR A 65 3.18 19.01 -8.43
CA THR A 65 4.32 19.31 -9.32
C THR A 65 3.92 19.67 -10.75
N LYS A 66 2.67 19.35 -11.13
CA LYS A 66 2.07 19.62 -12.44
C LYS A 66 0.75 20.38 -12.25
N PRO A 67 0.24 21.09 -13.27
CA PRO A 67 -1.08 21.70 -13.22
C PRO A 67 -2.14 20.68 -12.78
N THR A 68 -3.03 21.09 -11.89
CA THR A 68 -3.96 20.18 -11.22
C THR A 68 -5.09 19.76 -12.16
N THR A 69 -5.46 18.48 -12.14
CA THR A 69 -6.58 17.95 -12.93
C THR A 69 -7.90 18.00 -12.18
N SER A 70 -7.86 17.87 -10.86
CA SER A 70 -9.02 17.96 -9.96
C SER A 70 -8.71 18.90 -8.79
N TYR A 71 -9.76 19.25 -8.03
CA TYR A 71 -9.67 20.16 -6.88
C TYR A 71 -10.52 19.65 -5.71
N GLY A 72 -10.24 20.16 -4.50
CA GLY A 72 -11.02 19.80 -3.33
C GLY A 72 -10.99 18.30 -2.98
N ALA A 73 -12.19 17.74 -2.77
CA ALA A 73 -12.38 16.36 -2.31
C ALA A 73 -12.08 15.32 -3.39
N GLU A 74 -12.13 15.70 -4.66
CA GLU A 74 -11.82 14.85 -5.83
C GLU A 74 -10.31 14.67 -6.06
N THR A 75 -9.48 15.29 -5.23
CA THR A 75 -8.03 15.19 -5.38
C THR A 75 -7.53 13.84 -4.88
N GLU A 76 -6.74 13.13 -5.70
CA GLU A 76 -6.29 11.78 -5.38
C GLU A 76 -5.56 11.69 -4.03
N ARG A 77 -4.78 12.72 -3.69
CA ARG A 77 -4.05 12.80 -2.42
C ARG A 77 -5.01 12.91 -1.23
N PHE A 78 -6.09 13.67 -1.37
CA PHE A 78 -7.12 13.76 -0.34
C PHE A 78 -7.85 12.43 -0.20
N VAL A 79 -8.30 11.84 -1.31
CA VAL A 79 -8.97 10.52 -1.32
C VAL A 79 -8.10 9.45 -0.65
N LEU A 80 -6.80 9.42 -0.94
CA LEU A 80 -5.86 8.50 -0.30
C LEU A 80 -5.73 8.73 1.21
N TRP A 81 -5.79 9.98 1.65
CA TRP A 81 -5.74 10.33 3.07
C TRP A 81 -7.01 9.90 3.79
N MET A 82 -8.18 10.10 3.16
CA MET A 82 -9.48 9.72 3.72
C MET A 82 -9.69 8.22 3.84
N ARG A 83 -8.96 7.41 3.05
CA ARG A 83 -8.99 5.95 3.20
C ARG A 83 -8.34 5.54 4.53
N THR A 84 -9.12 5.16 5.54
CA THR A 84 -8.58 4.79 6.85
C THR A 84 -7.62 3.60 6.77
N ALA A 85 -6.48 3.69 7.44
CA ALA A 85 -5.57 2.55 7.58
C ALA A 85 -6.04 1.64 8.73
N GLY A 86 -5.86 0.32 8.58
CA GLY A 86 -6.23 -0.65 9.62
C GLY A 86 -5.24 -0.76 10.78
N LEU A 87 -4.05 -0.17 10.66
CA LEU A 87 -2.96 -0.25 11.63
C LEU A 87 -2.44 1.16 11.97
N PRO A 88 -1.91 1.39 13.18
CA PRO A 88 -1.37 2.69 13.59
C PRO A 88 -0.11 3.08 12.80
N ASN A 89 0.71 2.10 12.45
CA ASN A 89 1.83 2.27 11.53
C ASN A 89 1.35 1.98 10.11
N PHE A 90 1.16 3.04 9.32
CA PHE A 90 0.69 2.93 7.95
C PHE A 90 1.56 3.72 6.99
N ARG A 91 1.47 3.34 5.71
CA ARG A 91 2.16 4.02 4.61
C ARG A 91 1.11 4.49 3.61
N LYS A 92 1.28 5.69 3.08
CA LYS A 92 0.45 6.28 2.02
C LYS A 92 1.33 6.59 0.83
N LYS A 93 0.85 6.27 -0.37
CA LYS A 93 1.55 6.58 -1.62
C LYS A 93 1.52 8.09 -1.82
N TYR A 94 2.70 8.71 -1.97
CA TYR A 94 2.81 10.15 -2.23
C TYR A 94 3.01 10.48 -3.72
N GLY A 95 3.70 9.60 -4.42
CA GLY A 95 4.03 9.73 -5.83
C GLY A 95 4.66 8.44 -6.34
N ARG A 96 4.94 8.40 -7.64
CA ARG A 96 5.66 7.32 -8.31
C ARG A 96 6.76 7.91 -9.20
N ILE A 97 7.81 7.14 -9.42
CA ILE A 97 8.81 7.45 -10.43
C ILE A 97 8.74 6.29 -11.42
N ASN A 98 8.38 6.59 -12.67
CA ASN A 98 8.17 5.57 -13.71
C ASN A 98 9.43 5.28 -14.53
N THR A 99 10.57 5.86 -14.14
CA THR A 99 11.85 5.71 -14.81
C THR A 99 12.82 4.97 -13.92
N ASP A 100 13.63 4.09 -14.51
CA ASP A 100 14.70 3.43 -13.77
C ASP A 100 15.78 4.42 -13.33
N LEU A 101 16.24 4.25 -12.10
CA LEU A 101 17.24 5.12 -11.49
C LEU A 101 18.59 4.39 -11.47
N PRO A 102 19.53 4.70 -12.38
CA PRO A 102 20.82 4.05 -12.43
C PRO A 102 21.64 4.39 -11.18
N LYS A 103 22.27 3.37 -10.61
CA LYS A 103 23.09 3.49 -9.42
C LYS A 103 24.26 4.45 -9.67
N GLY A 104 24.40 5.46 -8.81
CA GLY A 104 25.56 6.36 -8.77
C GLY A 104 25.53 7.52 -9.77
N THR A 105 24.57 7.57 -10.71
CA THR A 105 24.48 8.65 -11.70
C THR A 105 23.49 9.75 -11.28
N VAL A 106 22.48 9.41 -10.46
CA VAL A 106 21.40 10.33 -10.09
C VAL A 106 21.39 10.53 -8.57
N TRP A 107 21.57 11.77 -8.14
CA TRP A 107 21.36 12.18 -6.76
C TRP A 107 19.87 12.47 -6.55
N LEU A 108 19.19 11.63 -5.77
CA LEU A 108 17.81 11.91 -5.35
C LEU A 108 17.83 12.95 -4.23
N THR A 109 17.37 14.16 -4.54
CA THR A 109 17.17 15.22 -3.53
C THR A 109 15.68 15.31 -3.22
N CYS A 110 15.31 14.97 -1.98
CA CYS A 110 13.94 15.12 -1.49
C CYS A 110 13.85 16.37 -0.62
N VAL A 111 13.12 17.38 -1.10
CA VAL A 111 12.78 18.58 -0.31
C VAL A 111 11.41 18.34 0.33
N VAL A 112 11.33 18.40 1.66
CA VAL A 112 10.12 18.09 2.42
C VAL A 112 9.70 19.30 3.26
N GLY A 113 8.48 19.79 3.03
CA GLY A 113 7.81 20.77 3.90
C GLY A 113 7.36 20.14 5.22
N VAL A 114 7.59 20.83 6.34
CA VAL A 114 7.29 20.30 7.68
C VAL A 114 5.97 20.91 8.20
N ASP A 115 4.88 20.63 7.50
CA ASP A 115 3.57 21.24 7.80
C ASP A 115 2.72 20.45 8.80
N PHE A 116 3.13 19.20 9.10
CA PHE A 116 2.44 18.30 10.03
C PHE A 116 3.34 17.96 11.23
N PRO A 117 3.19 18.67 12.38
CA PRO A 117 3.92 18.35 13.60
C PRO A 117 3.32 17.12 14.27
N VAL A 118 4.18 16.18 14.65
CA VAL A 118 3.77 14.89 15.25
C VAL A 118 4.24 14.72 16.71
N GLN A 119 4.99 15.70 17.22
CA GLN A 119 5.62 15.63 18.55
C GLN A 119 4.60 15.64 19.69
N SER A 120 3.44 16.28 19.51
CA SER A 120 2.41 16.39 20.56
C SER A 120 1.79 15.06 20.96
N PHE A 121 1.88 14.04 20.09
CA PHE A 121 1.36 12.69 20.33
C PHE A 121 2.44 11.61 20.22
N ASP A 122 3.72 11.99 20.37
CA ASP A 122 4.89 11.11 20.26
C ASP A 122 4.92 10.30 18.94
N GLY A 123 4.41 10.90 17.86
CA GLY A 123 4.37 10.28 16.56
C GLY A 123 5.70 10.34 15.82
N ARG A 124 5.91 9.41 14.89
CA ARG A 124 7.06 9.41 13.97
C ARG A 124 6.58 9.45 12.53
N LYS A 125 7.31 10.19 11.69
CA LYS A 125 7.07 10.26 10.24
C LYS A 125 8.35 9.88 9.50
N SER A 126 8.19 9.18 8.38
CA SER A 126 9.32 8.69 7.58
C SER A 126 8.95 8.69 6.11
N LEU A 127 9.91 9.07 5.26
CA LEU A 127 9.81 8.92 3.82
C LEU A 127 10.38 7.55 3.44
N VAL A 128 9.61 6.73 2.74
CA VAL A 128 10.03 5.40 2.29
C VAL A 128 9.99 5.37 0.77
N ILE A 129 11.14 5.06 0.16
CA ILE A 129 11.28 4.85 -1.27
C ILE A 129 11.42 3.34 -1.49
N SER A 130 10.54 2.76 -2.27
CA SER A 130 10.53 1.32 -2.55
C SER A 130 10.07 1.05 -3.97
N THR A 131 10.63 0.02 -4.58
CA THR A 131 10.13 -0.55 -5.84
C THR A 131 9.03 -1.57 -5.54
N LEU A 132 8.06 -1.67 -6.43
CA LEU A 132 6.99 -2.66 -6.35
C LEU A 132 7.28 -3.78 -7.35
N SER A 133 7.06 -5.01 -6.91
CA SER A 133 6.99 -6.18 -7.77
C SER A 133 5.54 -6.49 -8.14
N TRP A 134 5.31 -7.46 -9.02
CA TRP A 134 3.96 -7.95 -9.35
C TRP A 134 3.20 -8.43 -8.10
N TYR A 135 3.91 -8.92 -7.09
CA TYR A 135 3.34 -9.39 -5.83
C TYR A 135 3.22 -8.27 -4.76
N GLY A 136 3.48 -7.02 -5.16
CA GLY A 136 3.45 -5.85 -4.30
C GLY A 136 4.83 -5.48 -3.74
N GLY A 137 4.80 -4.82 -2.58
CA GLY A 137 6.01 -4.38 -1.87
C GLY A 137 6.76 -5.53 -1.20
N GLN A 138 7.91 -5.20 -0.60
CA GLN A 138 8.72 -6.17 0.14
C GLN A 138 7.93 -6.80 1.29
N ASN A 139 7.62 -8.10 1.16
CA ASN A 139 6.96 -8.87 2.21
C ASN A 139 7.43 -10.33 2.21
N ALA A 140 8.38 -10.66 3.10
CA ALA A 140 8.91 -12.01 3.23
C ALA A 140 7.97 -12.98 3.99
N PHE A 141 6.98 -12.46 4.72
CA PHE A 141 6.11 -13.26 5.58
C PHE A 141 5.36 -14.34 4.78
N LEU A 142 4.82 -13.98 3.63
CA LEU A 142 4.04 -14.92 2.84
C LEU A 142 4.92 -16.04 2.28
N GLY A 143 6.10 -15.72 1.74
CA GLY A 143 7.03 -16.72 1.24
C GLY A 143 7.42 -17.72 2.34
N LEU A 144 7.72 -17.20 3.54
CA LEU A 144 8.02 -18.03 4.70
C LEU A 144 6.81 -18.89 5.10
N ALA A 145 5.60 -18.34 5.12
CA ALA A 145 4.39 -19.08 5.45
C ALA A 145 4.17 -20.27 4.51
N TYR A 146 4.37 -20.08 3.20
CA TYR A 146 4.28 -21.19 2.23
C TYR A 146 5.36 -22.25 2.45
N ILE A 147 6.61 -21.86 2.74
CA ILE A 147 7.69 -22.80 3.02
C ILE A 147 7.39 -23.61 4.29
N VAL A 148 6.91 -22.97 5.35
CA VAL A 148 6.57 -23.64 6.61
C VAL A 148 5.43 -24.65 6.40
N VAL A 149 4.33 -24.23 5.79
CA VAL A 149 3.19 -25.12 5.52
C VAL A 149 3.58 -26.26 4.59
N GLY A 150 4.35 -25.97 3.53
CA GLY A 150 4.88 -26.99 2.62
C GLY A 150 5.79 -27.99 3.33
N GLY A 151 6.65 -27.53 4.23
CA GLY A 151 7.52 -28.37 5.07
C GLY A 151 6.72 -29.30 5.98
N ILE A 152 5.67 -28.79 6.65
CA ILE A 152 4.78 -29.60 7.49
C ILE A 152 4.09 -30.69 6.65
N CYS A 153 3.54 -30.33 5.49
CA CYS A 153 2.90 -31.28 4.59
C CYS A 153 3.87 -32.37 4.10
N MET A 154 5.11 -32.00 3.80
CA MET A 154 6.14 -32.95 3.36
C MET A 154 6.52 -33.94 4.48
N LEU A 155 6.67 -33.46 5.71
CA LEU A 155 6.94 -34.32 6.88
C LEU A 155 5.78 -35.28 7.15
N LEU A 156 4.53 -34.81 7.08
CA LEU A 156 3.34 -35.66 7.24
C LEU A 156 3.24 -36.71 6.14
N SER A 157 3.53 -36.33 4.89
CA SER A 157 3.57 -37.26 3.75
C SER A 157 4.60 -38.36 3.98
N LEU A 158 5.81 -38.01 4.41
CA LEU A 158 6.86 -38.99 4.71
C LEU A 158 6.46 -39.90 5.88
N PHE A 159 5.88 -39.35 6.94
CA PHE A 159 5.39 -40.13 8.08
C PHE A 159 4.32 -41.14 7.66
N PHE A 160 3.31 -40.72 6.90
CA PHE A 160 2.28 -41.62 6.39
C PHE A 160 2.85 -42.66 5.43
N PHE A 161 3.81 -42.28 4.58
CA PHE A 161 4.47 -43.20 3.66
C PHE A 161 5.25 -44.29 4.41
N ILE A 162 6.05 -43.92 5.42
CA ILE A 162 6.79 -44.86 6.27
C ILE A 162 5.82 -45.78 7.01
N LYS A 163 4.78 -45.23 7.66
CA LYS A 163 3.76 -46.02 8.36
C LYS A 163 3.06 -47.01 7.42
N HIS A 164 2.72 -46.57 6.21
CA HIS A 164 2.04 -47.40 5.22
C HIS A 164 2.93 -48.56 4.76
N LYS A 165 4.24 -48.34 4.63
CA LYS A 165 5.21 -49.39 4.27
C LYS A 165 5.52 -50.36 5.41
N LEU A 166 5.66 -49.87 6.64
CA LEU A 166 5.98 -50.71 7.81
C LEU A 166 4.75 -51.46 8.37
N SER A 167 3.56 -50.86 8.27
CA SER A 167 2.30 -51.44 8.76
C SER A 167 1.21 -51.39 7.68
N PRO A 168 1.37 -52.13 6.57
CA PRO A 168 0.39 -52.14 5.49
C PRO A 168 -0.91 -52.79 5.99
N ARG A 169 -1.94 -51.97 6.21
CA ARG A 169 -3.28 -52.46 6.52
C ARG A 169 -4.00 -52.83 5.22
N LYS A 170 -4.56 -54.03 5.17
CA LYS A 170 -5.41 -54.46 4.05
C LYS A 170 -6.67 -53.58 4.02
N LEU A 171 -6.91 -52.91 2.90
CA LEU A 171 -8.12 -52.13 2.68
C LEU A 171 -9.34 -53.07 2.79
N GLY A 172 -10.32 -52.72 3.62
CA GLY A 172 -11.55 -53.50 3.80
C GLY A 172 -11.43 -54.76 4.67
N ASP A 173 -10.41 -54.88 5.53
CA ASP A 173 -10.26 -56.03 6.42
C ASP A 173 -11.43 -56.15 7.42
N THR A 174 -12.20 -57.23 7.27
CA THR A 174 -13.41 -57.53 8.06
C THR A 174 -13.10 -57.92 9.51
N ASN A 175 -11.83 -58.15 9.85
CA ASN A 175 -11.40 -58.46 11.22
C ASN A 175 -11.47 -57.25 12.16
N TYR A 176 -11.48 -56.03 11.64
CA TYR A 176 -11.61 -54.79 12.42
C TYR A 176 -13.05 -54.28 12.53
N LEU A 177 -14.03 -55.06 12.08
CA LEU A 177 -15.44 -54.71 12.18
C LEU A 177 -15.91 -54.96 13.61
N VAL A 178 -16.35 -53.90 14.28
CA VAL A 178 -16.71 -53.88 15.72
C VAL A 178 -17.72 -54.98 16.07
N TRP A 179 -18.66 -55.28 15.17
CA TRP A 179 -19.71 -56.26 15.42
C TRP A 179 -19.26 -57.73 15.31
N ARG A 180 -18.09 -58.00 14.72
CA ARG A 180 -17.59 -59.38 14.55
C ARG A 180 -16.92 -59.92 15.83
N GLY A 181 -16.41 -59.03 16.69
CA GLY A 181 -15.76 -59.36 17.97
C GLY A 181 -16.72 -59.58 19.15
N ASN A 182 -17.98 -59.14 19.04
CA ASN A 182 -19.02 -59.28 20.07
C ASN A 182 -20.00 -60.43 19.76
N LYS A 183 -19.51 -61.64 19.48
CA LYS A 183 -20.38 -62.82 19.47
C LYS A 183 -20.49 -63.38 20.90
N PRO A 184 -21.67 -63.40 21.54
CA PRO A 184 -21.87 -64.21 22.73
C PRO A 184 -21.68 -65.69 22.37
N ASN A 185 -20.99 -66.44 23.24
CA ASN A 185 -20.78 -67.88 23.11
C ASN A 185 -22.11 -68.64 23.04
#